data_AF-A0A3N5LPV0-F1
#
_entry.id   AF-A0A3N5LPV0-F1
#
_cell.length_a   1.000
_cell.length_b   1.000
_cell.length_c   1.000
_cell.angle_alpha   90.00
_cell.angle_beta   90.00
_cell.angle_gamma   90.00
#
_symmetry.space_group_name_H-M   'P 1'
#
loop_
_entity.id
_entity.type
_entity.pdbx_description
1 polymer ?
#
loop_
_entity_poly.entity_id
_entity_poly.type
_entity_poly.pdbx_seq_one_letter_code
_entity_poly.pdbx_strand_id
1 'polypeptide(L)'
;MAFNSQNPLVVQSDRTVLLEVQNDLYEEARDALARFAELEKSPEYLHTYRITPLSLWNAASAGLTAQEILSALETYSKYDVPGNVRVEIADQVSRFGRIRLVRQDENLALVSEDRALIAEIARHKQVAPLILSQPDSNTLLANLAQRGRLKQALVNIGYPARDEAGYVQGRYVPIQLRDVTLSG
;
A
#
# COMPACT_ATOMS: atom_id res chain seq x y z
N MET A 1 -14.56 7.56 26.83
CA MET A 1 -13.56 8.30 26.02
C MET A 1 -12.25 8.24 26.77
N ALA A 2 -11.33 7.39 26.31
CA ALA A 2 -10.01 7.25 26.93
C ALA A 2 -9.11 8.32 26.35
N PHE A 3 -9.01 9.47 27.02
CA PHE A 3 -7.99 10.46 26.71
C PHE A 3 -6.69 10.05 27.39
N ASN A 4 -5.59 9.97 26.63
CA ASN A 4 -4.26 9.72 27.17
C ASN A 4 -3.32 10.87 26.78
N SER A 5 -3.01 11.76 27.73
CA SER A 5 -2.18 12.93 27.48
C SER A 5 -0.71 12.59 27.14
N GLN A 6 -0.23 11.40 27.49
CA GLN A 6 1.15 10.98 27.25
C GLN A 6 1.39 10.53 25.81
N ASN A 7 0.32 10.18 25.09
CA ASN A 7 0.41 9.68 23.72
C ASN A 7 0.70 10.83 22.73
N PRO A 8 1.50 10.62 21.67
CA PRO A 8 1.93 11.72 20.80
C PRO A 8 1.02 12.00 19.60
N LEU A 9 0.07 11.11 19.28
CA LEU A 9 -0.72 11.20 18.05
C LEU A 9 -2.11 11.81 18.24
N VAL A 10 -2.56 12.53 17.21
CA VAL A 10 -3.97 12.87 17.02
C VAL A 10 -4.39 12.44 15.61
N VAL A 11 -5.28 11.47 15.53
CA VAL A 11 -5.84 10.98 14.26
C VAL A 11 -7.12 11.73 13.93
N GLN A 12 -7.15 12.39 12.78
CA GLN A 12 -8.29 13.16 12.31
C GLN A 12 -9.18 12.35 11.36
N SER A 13 -10.46 12.72 11.27
CA SER A 13 -11.44 12.02 10.43
C SER A 13 -11.13 12.08 8.93
N ASP A 14 -10.28 13.01 8.49
CA ASP A 14 -9.84 13.17 7.09
C ASP A 14 -8.56 12.39 6.77
N ARG A 15 -8.11 11.51 7.68
CA ARG A 15 -6.89 10.70 7.62
C ARG A 15 -5.58 11.45 7.83
N THR A 16 -5.65 12.72 8.25
CA THR A 16 -4.47 13.42 8.76
C THR A 16 -4.09 12.83 10.12
N VAL A 17 -2.81 12.60 10.34
CA VAL A 17 -2.26 12.22 11.65
C VAL A 17 -1.26 13.29 12.06
N LEU A 18 -1.51 13.91 13.21
CA LEU A 18 -0.62 14.87 13.81
C LEU A 18 0.27 14.15 14.83
N LEU A 19 1.58 14.36 14.75
CA LEU A 19 2.59 13.77 15.64
C LEU A 19 3.34 14.88 16.36
N GLU A 20 3.25 14.92 17.69
CA GLU A 20 3.98 15.87 18.53
C GLU A 20 5.48 15.50 18.65
N VAL A 21 6.37 16.42 18.28
CA VAL A 21 7.82 16.17 18.20
C VAL A 21 8.49 16.11 19.58
N GLN A 22 8.02 16.92 20.52
CA GLN A 22 8.59 17.04 21.87
C GLN A 22 8.04 16.00 22.87
N ASN A 23 7.33 14.99 22.39
CA ASN A 23 6.76 13.94 23.23
C ASN A 23 7.75 12.78 23.41
N ASP A 24 7.81 12.19 24.60
CA ASP A 24 8.74 11.09 24.93
C ASP A 24 8.57 9.85 24.02
N LEU A 25 7.36 9.60 23.50
CA LEU A 25 7.05 8.49 22.60
C LEU A 25 7.18 8.86 21.10
N TYR A 26 7.73 10.04 20.79
CA TYR A 26 7.82 10.55 19.42
C TYR A 26 8.50 9.57 18.46
N GLU A 27 9.67 9.04 18.83
CA GLU A 27 10.45 8.18 17.94
C GLU A 27 9.71 6.88 17.62
N GLU A 28 9.12 6.24 18.63
CA GLU A 28 8.34 5.02 18.44
C GLU A 28 7.12 5.25 17.57
N ALA A 29 6.37 6.33 17.82
CA ALA A 29 5.18 6.68 17.05
C ALA A 29 5.54 7.06 15.60
N ARG A 30 6.66 7.77 15.39
CA ARG A 30 7.20 8.09 14.06
C ARG A 30 7.53 6.82 13.29
N ASP A 31 8.26 5.90 13.91
CA ASP A 31 8.71 4.67 13.27
C ASP A 31 7.52 3.74 12.98
N ALA A 32 6.51 3.72 13.84
CA ALA A 32 5.25 3.05 13.59
C ALA A 32 4.52 3.66 12.37
N LEU A 33 4.34 4.98 12.34
CA LEU A 33 3.65 5.68 11.24
C LEU A 33 4.35 5.50 9.90
N ALA A 34 5.69 5.54 9.87
CA ALA A 34 6.47 5.40 8.63
C ALA A 34 6.19 4.09 7.87
N ARG A 35 5.63 3.08 8.54
CA ARG A 35 5.28 1.79 7.93
C ARG A 35 3.97 1.84 7.13
N PHE A 36 3.08 2.79 7.39
CA PHE A 36 1.72 2.81 6.80
C PHE A 36 1.13 4.20 6.51
N ALA A 37 1.88 5.29 6.76
CA ALA A 37 1.47 6.67 6.49
C ALA A 37 2.60 7.44 5.81
N GLU A 38 2.23 8.45 5.01
CA GLU A 38 3.16 9.32 4.30
C GLU A 38 3.40 10.61 5.08
N LEU A 39 4.66 11.04 5.21
CA LEU A 39 4.99 12.33 5.81
C LEU A 39 4.64 13.46 4.84
N GLU A 40 3.74 14.36 5.23
CA GLU A 40 3.41 15.57 4.45
C GLU A 40 4.30 16.75 4.85
N LYS A 41 4.47 16.99 6.16
CA LYS A 41 5.20 18.15 6.70
C LYS A 41 5.92 17.80 8.01
N SER A 42 7.10 18.38 8.21
CA SER A 42 7.93 18.17 9.41
C SER A 42 8.49 19.48 9.99
N PRO A 43 7.64 20.41 10.45
CA PRO A 43 8.09 21.58 11.21
C PRO A 43 8.52 21.17 12.63
N GLU A 44 9.12 22.13 13.35
CA GLU A 44 9.80 21.92 14.64
C GLU A 44 8.96 21.21 15.73
N TYR A 45 7.67 21.53 15.85
CA TYR A 45 6.84 21.06 16.98
C TYR A 45 5.87 19.93 16.62
N LEU A 46 5.44 19.85 15.37
CA LEU A 46 4.35 18.94 14.98
C LEU A 46 4.53 18.44 13.56
N HIS A 47 4.72 17.13 13.41
CA HIS A 47 4.76 16.50 12.10
C HIS A 47 3.34 16.16 11.64
N THR A 48 3.10 16.30 10.33
CA THR A 48 1.82 15.95 9.70
C THR A 48 2.05 14.76 8.78
N TYR A 49 1.34 13.67 9.05
CA TYR A 49 1.28 12.49 8.20
C TYR A 49 -0.11 12.35 7.57
N ARG A 50 -0.18 11.60 6.47
CA ARG A 50 -1.42 11.22 5.80
C ARG A 50 -1.48 9.72 5.62
N ILE A 51 -2.58 9.12 6.03
CA ILE A 51 -2.89 7.75 5.65
C ILE A 51 -3.55 7.80 4.27
N THR A 52 -2.92 7.16 3.28
CA THR A 52 -3.43 7.07 1.90
C THR A 52 -3.73 5.61 1.55
N PRO A 53 -4.59 5.34 0.54
CA PRO A 53 -4.74 3.98 0.03
C PRO A 53 -3.39 3.36 -0.37
N LEU A 54 -2.51 4.15 -1.00
CA LEU A 54 -1.19 3.70 -1.43
C LEU A 54 -0.29 3.31 -0.25
N SER A 55 -0.25 4.13 0.81
CA SER A 55 0.56 3.85 2.00
C SER A 55 0.09 2.57 2.70
N LEU A 56 -1.23 2.36 2.77
CA LEU A 56 -1.82 1.12 3.32
C LEU A 56 -1.54 -0.11 2.46
N TRP A 57 -1.60 0.02 1.13
CA TRP A 57 -1.27 -1.10 0.24
C TRP A 57 0.22 -1.45 0.27
N ASN A 58 1.09 -0.44 0.39
CA ASN A 58 2.52 -0.67 0.60
C ASN A 58 2.77 -1.39 1.93
N ALA A 59 2.11 -0.97 3.01
CA ALA A 59 2.16 -1.65 4.30
C ALA A 59 1.69 -3.11 4.20
N ALA A 60 0.56 -3.35 3.55
CA ALA A 60 0.01 -4.70 3.33
C ALA A 60 0.95 -5.57 2.49
N SER A 61 1.61 -4.99 1.48
CA SER A 61 2.61 -5.67 0.66
C SER A 61 3.86 -6.08 1.45
N ALA A 62 4.18 -5.32 2.50
CA ALA A 62 5.24 -5.61 3.45
C ALA A 62 4.79 -6.55 4.59
N GLY A 63 3.54 -7.02 4.57
CA GLY A 63 3.01 -7.98 5.54
C GLY A 63 2.29 -7.37 6.74
N LEU A 64 2.11 -6.04 6.81
CA LEU A 64 1.30 -5.44 7.88
C LEU A 64 -0.19 -5.75 7.68
N THR A 65 -0.83 -6.20 8.75
CA THR A 65 -2.27 -6.40 8.82
C THR A 65 -3.00 -5.12 9.22
N ALA A 66 -4.28 -5.03 8.88
CA ALA A 66 -5.13 -3.91 9.32
C ALA A 66 -5.17 -3.81 10.85
N GLN A 67 -5.17 -4.97 11.55
CA GLN A 67 -5.18 -5.02 13.00
C GLN A 67 -3.91 -4.40 13.59
N GLU A 68 -2.72 -4.72 13.05
CA GLU A 68 -1.46 -4.12 13.52
C GLU A 68 -1.43 -2.61 13.31
N ILE A 69 -1.94 -2.13 12.16
CA ILE A 69 -2.02 -0.69 11.87
C ILE A 69 -2.97 0.01 12.87
N LEU A 70 -4.16 -0.56 13.09
CA LEU A 70 -5.14 -0.01 14.02
C LEU A 70 -4.61 -0.03 15.45
N SER A 71 -3.99 -1.12 15.88
CA SER A 71 -3.38 -1.23 17.21
C SER A 71 -2.23 -0.24 17.40
N ALA A 72 -1.42 0.03 16.38
CA ALA A 72 -0.40 1.08 16.45
C ALA A 72 -1.02 2.47 16.65
N LEU A 73 -2.05 2.81 15.88
CA LEU A 73 -2.77 4.08 16.05
C LEU A 73 -3.43 4.19 17.43
N GLU A 74 -4.08 3.14 17.91
CA GLU A 74 -4.72 3.11 19.22
C GLU A 74 -3.70 3.23 20.37
N THR A 75 -2.53 2.60 20.22
CA THR A 75 -1.45 2.65 21.22
C THR A 75 -0.92 4.06 21.40
N TYR A 76 -0.69 4.80 20.31
CA TYR A 76 -0.03 6.10 20.34
C TYR A 76 -0.99 7.30 20.20
N SER A 77 -2.30 7.11 20.07
CA SER A 77 -3.26 8.21 19.93
C SER A 77 -3.75 8.75 21.27
N LYS A 78 -3.80 10.08 21.39
CA LYS A 78 -4.39 10.80 22.54
C LYS A 78 -5.87 10.59 22.68
N TYR A 79 -6.55 10.39 21.54
CA TYR A 79 -7.99 10.24 21.42
C TYR A 79 -8.33 8.95 20.68
N ASP A 80 -9.57 8.49 20.83
CA ASP A 80 -10.06 7.36 20.06
C ASP A 80 -9.92 7.61 18.55
N VAL A 81 -9.35 6.64 17.82
CA VAL A 81 -9.25 6.71 16.36
C VAL A 81 -10.66 6.82 15.75
N PRO A 82 -10.94 7.80 14.88
CA PRO A 82 -12.26 7.99 14.28
C PRO A 82 -12.78 6.72 13.59
N GLY A 83 -14.05 6.37 13.82
CA GLY A 83 -14.63 5.11 13.32
C GLY A 83 -14.58 4.96 11.80
N ASN A 84 -14.73 6.06 11.06
CA ASN A 84 -14.61 6.07 9.60
C ASN A 84 -13.19 5.71 9.13
N VAL A 85 -12.16 6.21 9.83
CA VAL A 85 -10.75 5.88 9.54
C VAL A 85 -10.49 4.40 9.82
N ARG A 86 -11.06 3.84 10.89
CA ARG A 86 -10.92 2.40 11.19
C ARG A 86 -11.49 1.52 10.08
N VAL A 87 -12.71 1.83 9.63
CA VAL A 87 -13.39 1.10 8.54
C VAL A 87 -12.60 1.23 7.23
N GLU A 88 -12.12 2.42 6.91
CA GLU A 88 -11.36 2.66 5.67
C GLU A 88 -10.03 1.92 5.67
N ILE A 89 -9.28 1.90 6.78
CA ILE A 89 -8.04 1.13 6.90
C ILE A 89 -8.30 -0.36 6.65
N ALA A 90 -9.34 -0.92 7.30
CA ALA A 90 -9.70 -2.32 7.13
C ALA A 90 -10.08 -2.64 5.68
N ASP A 91 -10.91 -1.81 5.05
CA ASP A 91 -11.31 -1.98 3.65
C ASP A 91 -10.11 -1.91 2.70
N GLN A 92 -9.28 -0.87 2.80
CA GLN A 92 -8.13 -0.69 1.90
C GLN A 92 -7.11 -1.82 2.01
N VAL A 93 -6.78 -2.25 3.24
CA VAL A 93 -5.86 -3.38 3.45
C VAL A 93 -6.46 -4.68 2.91
N SER A 94 -7.76 -4.91 3.08
CA SER A 94 -8.43 -6.13 2.58
C SER A 94 -8.42 -6.26 1.05
N ARG A 95 -8.29 -5.15 0.32
CA ARG A 95 -8.25 -5.13 -1.15
C ARG A 95 -6.90 -5.56 -1.71
N PHE A 96 -5.81 -5.40 -0.95
CA PHE A 96 -4.49 -5.82 -1.40
C PHE A 96 -4.38 -7.33 -1.52
N GLY A 97 -3.84 -7.81 -2.65
CA GLY A 97 -3.60 -9.24 -2.87
C GLY A 97 -4.83 -10.05 -3.26
N ARG A 98 -6.02 -9.44 -3.34
CA ARG A 98 -7.21 -10.08 -3.95
C ARG A 98 -6.96 -10.41 -5.42
N ILE A 99 -6.14 -9.59 -6.09
CA ILE A 99 -5.65 -9.81 -7.43
C ILE A 99 -4.17 -10.19 -7.39
N ARG A 100 -3.81 -11.27 -8.08
CA ARG A 100 -2.42 -11.67 -8.30
C ARG A 100 -2.10 -11.57 -9.78
N LEU A 101 -0.92 -11.05 -10.09
CA LEU A 101 -0.37 -11.04 -11.44
C LEU A 101 0.70 -12.12 -11.51
N VAL A 102 0.45 -13.19 -12.25
CA VAL A 102 1.38 -14.31 -12.44
C VAL A 102 1.81 -14.40 -13.90
N ARG A 103 3.05 -14.80 -14.15
CA ARG A 103 3.50 -15.06 -15.51
C ARG A 103 2.94 -16.39 -15.97
N GLN A 104 2.32 -16.41 -17.15
CA GLN A 104 1.83 -17.63 -17.79
C GLN A 104 2.38 -17.65 -19.22
N ASP A 105 3.45 -18.42 -19.42
CA ASP A 105 4.23 -18.45 -20.67
C ASP A 105 4.66 -17.04 -21.13
N GLU A 106 4.21 -16.62 -22.31
CA GLU A 106 4.46 -15.29 -22.90
C GLU A 106 3.41 -14.24 -22.48
N ASN A 107 2.45 -14.62 -21.62
CA ASN A 107 1.38 -13.76 -21.15
C ASN A 107 1.50 -13.43 -19.66
N LEU A 108 0.71 -12.46 -19.25
CA LEU A 108 0.47 -12.10 -17.86
C LEU A 108 -0.96 -12.52 -17.50
N ALA A 109 -1.09 -13.35 -16.48
CA ALA A 109 -2.39 -13.77 -15.96
C ALA A 109 -2.73 -12.96 -14.71
N LEU A 110 -3.90 -12.34 -14.73
CA LEU A 110 -4.55 -11.71 -13.59
C LEU A 110 -5.48 -12.75 -12.96
N VAL A 111 -5.17 -13.18 -11.74
CA VAL A 111 -5.84 -14.29 -11.06
C VAL A 111 -6.46 -13.80 -9.75
N SER A 112 -7.66 -14.28 -9.45
CA SER A 112 -8.37 -14.04 -8.18
C SER A 112 -9.28 -15.22 -7.87
N GLU A 113 -9.46 -15.53 -6.59
CA GLU A 113 -10.45 -16.50 -6.12
C GLU A 113 -11.88 -15.94 -6.18
N ASP A 114 -12.01 -14.61 -6.12
CA ASP A 114 -13.29 -13.92 -6.27
C ASP A 114 -13.64 -13.76 -7.76
N ARG A 115 -14.58 -14.60 -8.21
CA ARG A 115 -15.14 -14.60 -9.57
C ARG A 115 -15.93 -13.33 -9.89
N ALA A 116 -16.61 -12.76 -8.90
CA ALA A 116 -17.37 -11.53 -9.10
C ALA A 116 -16.41 -10.36 -9.36
N LEU A 117 -15.31 -10.30 -8.60
CA LEU A 117 -14.25 -9.32 -8.82
C LEU A 117 -13.59 -9.46 -10.21
N ILE A 118 -13.31 -10.68 -10.67
CA ILE A 118 -12.80 -10.90 -12.03
C ILE A 118 -13.78 -10.39 -13.10
N ALA A 119 -15.06 -10.74 -12.95
CA ALA A 119 -16.09 -10.29 -13.88
C ALA A 119 -16.25 -8.76 -13.89
N GLU A 120 -16.11 -8.11 -12.74
CA GLU A 120 -16.11 -6.65 -12.61
C GLU A 120 -14.90 -6.02 -13.30
N ILE A 121 -13.69 -6.50 -12.99
CA ILE A 121 -12.43 -6.00 -13.58
C ILE A 121 -12.42 -6.18 -15.10
N ALA A 122 -12.89 -7.32 -15.61
CA ALA A 122 -12.96 -7.60 -17.04
C ALA A 122 -13.83 -6.60 -17.81
N ARG A 123 -14.85 -6.02 -17.15
CA ARG A 123 -15.78 -5.03 -17.73
C ARG A 123 -15.34 -3.59 -17.48
N HIS A 124 -14.36 -3.36 -16.60
CA HIS A 124 -13.96 -2.03 -16.24
C HIS A 124 -13.24 -1.33 -17.41
N LYS A 125 -13.71 -0.14 -17.79
CA LYS A 125 -13.26 0.62 -18.98
C LYS A 125 -11.73 0.84 -19.09
N GLN A 126 -11.03 0.91 -17.96
CA GLN A 126 -9.57 1.08 -17.93
C GLN A 126 -8.80 -0.24 -18.09
N VAL A 127 -9.39 -1.37 -17.69
CA VAL A 127 -8.73 -2.68 -17.67
C VAL A 127 -9.10 -3.50 -18.90
N ALA A 128 -10.38 -3.49 -19.30
CA ALA A 128 -10.89 -4.26 -20.44
C ALA A 128 -10.04 -4.12 -21.72
N PRO A 129 -9.53 -2.93 -22.11
CA PRO A 129 -8.67 -2.79 -23.30
C PRO A 129 -7.29 -3.46 -23.20
N LEU A 130 -6.87 -3.84 -21.99
CA LEU A 130 -5.59 -4.50 -21.71
C LEU A 130 -5.74 -6.03 -21.62
N ILE A 131 -6.97 -6.54 -21.65
CA ILE A 131 -7.29 -7.97 -21.56
C ILE A 131 -7.32 -8.58 -22.95
N LEU A 132 -6.59 -9.68 -23.14
CA LEU A 132 -6.53 -10.46 -24.37
C LEU A 132 -7.67 -11.48 -24.43
N SER A 133 -7.89 -12.22 -23.33
CA SER A 133 -8.91 -13.25 -23.23
C SER A 133 -9.17 -13.63 -21.78
N GLN A 134 -10.26 -14.37 -21.56
CA GLN A 134 -10.64 -14.92 -20.27
C GLN A 134 -10.78 -16.44 -20.40
N PRO A 135 -9.76 -17.23 -20.03
CA PRO A 135 -9.81 -18.70 -20.17
C PRO A 135 -10.81 -19.35 -19.20
N ASP A 136 -11.05 -18.74 -18.03
CA ASP A 136 -11.96 -19.26 -17.00
C ASP A 136 -12.54 -18.12 -16.12
N SER A 137 -13.38 -18.47 -15.13
CA SER A 137 -14.04 -17.49 -14.26
C SER A 137 -13.13 -16.77 -13.26
N ASN A 138 -11.88 -17.19 -13.13
CA ASN A 138 -10.93 -16.77 -12.11
C ASN A 138 -9.68 -16.09 -12.71
N THR A 139 -9.53 -16.11 -14.04
CA THR A 139 -8.31 -15.70 -14.74
C THR A 139 -8.61 -14.77 -15.91
N LEU A 140 -7.90 -13.64 -16.02
CA LEU A 140 -7.85 -12.79 -17.21
C LEU A 140 -6.42 -12.79 -17.77
N LEU A 141 -6.27 -13.04 -19.06
CA LEU A 141 -4.98 -12.96 -19.74
C LEU A 141 -4.75 -11.56 -20.29
N ALA A 142 -3.55 -11.04 -20.12
CA ALA A 142 -3.08 -9.76 -20.61
C ALA A 142 -1.68 -9.90 -21.22
N ASN A 143 -1.27 -8.91 -22.01
CA ASN A 143 0.07 -8.88 -22.58
C ASN A 143 1.11 -8.58 -21.48
N LEU A 144 2.14 -9.43 -21.37
CA LEU A 144 3.23 -9.27 -20.40
C LEU A 144 3.95 -7.91 -20.52
N ALA A 145 4.10 -7.38 -21.74
CA ALA A 145 4.70 -6.06 -21.98
C ALA A 145 3.85 -4.90 -21.43
N GLN A 146 2.57 -5.12 -21.17
CA GLN A 146 1.65 -4.12 -20.62
C GLN A 146 1.49 -4.21 -19.09
N ARG A 147 2.28 -5.05 -18.40
CA ARG A 147 2.25 -5.23 -16.94
C ARG A 147 2.17 -3.91 -16.16
N GLY A 148 3.00 -2.92 -16.50
CA GLY A 148 2.99 -1.61 -15.85
C GLY A 148 1.66 -0.86 -16.02
N ARG A 149 1.11 -0.85 -17.24
CA ARG A 149 -0.19 -0.20 -17.53
C ARG A 149 -1.34 -0.91 -16.83
N LEU A 150 -1.30 -2.25 -16.79
CA LEU A 150 -2.29 -3.05 -16.10
C LEU A 150 -2.26 -2.78 -14.58
N LYS A 151 -1.07 -2.77 -13.97
CA LYS A 151 -0.92 -2.40 -12.54
C LYS A 151 -1.45 -1.01 -12.25
N GLN A 152 -1.15 -0.03 -13.10
CA GLN A 152 -1.64 1.33 -12.93
C GLN A 152 -3.17 1.39 -13.02
N ALA A 153 -3.77 0.72 -14.00
CA ALA A 153 -5.22 0.64 -14.13
C ALA A 153 -5.86 -0.02 -12.90
N LEU A 154 -5.27 -1.10 -12.38
CA LEU A 154 -5.72 -1.81 -11.18
C LEU A 154 -5.66 -0.95 -9.91
N VAL A 155 -4.56 -0.20 -9.73
CA VAL A 155 -4.41 0.78 -8.64
C VAL A 155 -5.48 1.87 -8.73
N ASN A 156 -5.74 2.40 -9.94
CA ASN A 156 -6.73 3.47 -10.14
C ASN A 156 -8.17 3.04 -9.85
N ILE A 157 -8.48 1.75 -9.98
CA ILE A 157 -9.81 1.20 -9.65
C ILE A 157 -9.88 0.67 -8.22
N GLY A 158 -8.81 0.84 -7.43
CA GLY A 158 -8.78 0.46 -6.02
C GLY A 158 -8.49 -1.02 -5.75
N TYR A 159 -7.91 -1.75 -6.71
CA TYR A 159 -7.55 -3.17 -6.56
C TYR A 159 -6.08 -3.39 -6.90
N PRO A 160 -5.14 -2.94 -6.04
CA PRO A 160 -3.72 -3.14 -6.28
C PRO A 160 -3.39 -4.64 -6.37
N ALA A 161 -2.71 -5.03 -7.44
CA ALA A 161 -2.33 -6.41 -7.63
C ALA A 161 -1.02 -6.75 -6.88
N ARG A 162 -1.00 -7.93 -6.28
CA ARG A 162 0.23 -8.59 -5.85
C ARG A 162 0.96 -9.11 -7.08
N ASP A 163 2.21 -8.71 -7.23
CA ASP A 163 2.95 -8.93 -8.46
C ASP A 163 3.92 -10.11 -8.32
N GLU A 164 3.53 -11.26 -8.85
CA GLU A 164 4.22 -12.55 -8.74
C GLU A 164 4.79 -13.01 -10.10
N ALA A 165 4.74 -12.15 -11.13
CA ALA A 165 5.19 -12.48 -12.49
C ALA A 165 6.73 -12.56 -12.63
N GLY A 166 7.47 -12.43 -11.53
CA GLY A 166 8.93 -12.48 -11.49
C GLY A 166 9.60 -11.28 -12.18
N TYR A 167 10.91 -11.39 -12.32
CA TYR A 167 11.75 -10.43 -13.06
C TYR A 167 12.45 -11.14 -14.21
N VAL A 168 12.59 -10.46 -15.34
CA VAL A 168 13.51 -10.89 -16.39
C VAL A 168 14.92 -10.47 -15.97
N GLN A 169 15.90 -11.34 -16.17
CA GLN A 169 17.29 -10.99 -15.90
C GLN A 169 17.68 -9.78 -16.76
N GLY A 170 17.97 -8.67 -16.08
CA GLY A 170 18.35 -7.42 -16.74
C GLY A 170 19.73 -7.54 -17.40
N ARG A 171 20.05 -6.58 -18.27
CA ARG A 171 21.41 -6.44 -18.80
C ARG A 171 22.37 -6.20 -17.63
N TYR A 172 23.43 -7.00 -17.55
CA TYR A 172 24.49 -6.78 -16.57
C TYR A 172 25.11 -5.39 -16.78
N VAL A 173 25.17 -4.61 -15.70
CA VAL A 173 25.88 -3.34 -15.65
C VAL A 173 27.04 -3.56 -14.66
N PRO A 174 28.31 -3.47 -15.09
CA PRO A 174 29.45 -3.61 -14.20
C PRO A 174 29.54 -2.38 -13.29
N ILE A 175 28.82 -2.42 -12.17
CA ILE A 175 28.92 -1.44 -11.10
C ILE A 175 29.86 -2.03 -10.05
N GLN A 176 30.94 -1.31 -9.74
CA GLN A 176 31.86 -1.66 -8.66
C GLN A 176 31.88 -0.49 -7.68
N LEU A 177 31.71 -0.79 -6.39
CA LEU A 177 31.94 0.19 -5.35
C LEU A 177 33.43 0.54 -5.33
N ARG A 178 33.75 1.80 -5.08
CA ARG A 178 35.14 2.19 -4.79
C ARG A 178 35.50 1.66 -3.41
N ASP A 179 36.71 1.17 -3.24
CA ASP A 179 37.22 0.81 -1.92
C ASP A 179 37.35 2.03 -1.00
N VAL A 180 37.45 3.23 -1.58
CA VAL A 180 37.58 4.50 -0.87
C VAL A 180 36.65 5.55 -1.48
N THR A 181 35.96 6.29 -0.61
CA THR A 181 35.14 7.45 -0.98
C THR A 181 36.00 8.51 -1.68
N LEU A 182 35.40 9.31 -2.56
CA LEU A 182 36.12 10.35 -3.32
C LEU A 182 36.65 11.48 -2.43
N SER A 183 35.97 11.73 -1.31
CA SER A 183 36.35 12.69 -0.28
C SER A 183 35.55 12.39 0.98
N GLY A 184 36.24 12.43 2.12
CA GLY A 184 35.76 12.21 3.48
C GLY A 184 36.89 12.59 4.42
#